data_AF-A0A7V9F0H6-F1
#
_entry.id   AF-A0A7V9F0H6-F1
#
_cell.length_a   1.000
_cell.length_b   1.000
_cell.length_c   1.000
_cell.angle_alpha   90.00
_cell.angle_beta   90.00
_cell.angle_gamma   90.00
#
_symmetry.space_group_name_H-M   'P 1'
#
loop_
_entity.id
_entity.type
_entity.pdbx_description
1 polymer ?
#
loop_
_entity_poly.entity_id
_entity_poly.type
_entity_poly.pdbx_seq_one_letter_code
_entity_poly.pdbx_strand_id
1 'polypeptide(L)'
;MTDAQQPQQPREPTSPDEELLEAETLAITSQLSDDARVDRVAEELRIGFDALAGVGRAVSIFGSARTPADHPHYAQARDLARRLGEEGFAILTGGGPGIMEAANRGARDAGAASIGLGIDLPMEQGMNEWVGLPLNFHYFFTRKVMFVRYASAFVVCPGGFGTLDEMFEAATLRQTEKIRHFPIVLYGSDYWRGLTDWLRDPMQAEGMVSPGDVDLLELTDDPDRVLELVRDVEHRRPRRHDAASG
;
A
#
# COMPACT_ATOMS: atom_id res chain seq x y z
N MET A 1 -39.22 -34.75 2.69
CA MET A 1 -38.11 -35.20 1.84
C MET A 1 -37.20 -34.00 1.70
N THR A 2 -36.13 -33.99 2.48
CA THR A 2 -35.09 -32.96 2.47
C THR A 2 -34.35 -33.09 1.14
N ASP A 3 -34.35 -32.01 0.35
CA ASP A 3 -33.59 -31.91 -0.88
C ASP A 3 -32.11 -31.94 -0.51
N ALA A 4 -31.48 -33.11 -0.64
CA ALA A 4 -30.05 -33.24 -0.44
C ALA A 4 -29.37 -32.53 -1.61
N GLN A 5 -28.89 -31.30 -1.38
CA GLN A 5 -28.03 -30.61 -2.33
C GLN A 5 -26.89 -31.55 -2.72
N GLN A 6 -26.79 -31.86 -4.01
CA GLN A 6 -25.68 -32.66 -4.55
C GLN A 6 -24.36 -32.00 -4.16
N PRO A 7 -23.34 -32.76 -3.73
CA PRO A 7 -22.04 -32.19 -3.40
C PRO A 7 -21.51 -31.46 -4.64
N GLN A 8 -21.36 -30.16 -4.51
CA GLN A 8 -20.87 -29.28 -5.57
C GLN A 8 -19.43 -29.68 -5.89
N GLN A 9 -19.11 -29.93 -7.16
CA GLN A 9 -17.74 -30.28 -7.54
C GLN A 9 -16.78 -29.15 -7.14
N PRO A 10 -15.59 -29.46 -6.61
CA PRO A 10 -14.63 -28.44 -6.25
C PRO A 10 -14.23 -27.67 -7.51
N ARG A 11 -14.19 -26.34 -7.40
CA ARG A 11 -13.81 -25.45 -8.51
C ARG A 11 -12.35 -25.06 -8.43
N GLU A 12 -11.80 -24.53 -9.52
CA GLU A 12 -10.47 -23.91 -9.50
C GLU A 12 -10.50 -22.58 -8.71
N PRO A 13 -9.38 -22.24 -8.03
CA PRO A 13 -9.24 -20.95 -7.39
C PRO A 13 -9.20 -19.83 -8.44
N THR A 14 -9.79 -18.69 -8.09
CA THR A 14 -9.85 -17.48 -8.93
C THR A 14 -8.67 -16.55 -8.69
N SER A 15 -7.93 -16.73 -7.59
CA SER A 15 -6.69 -16.01 -7.31
C SER A 15 -5.71 -16.88 -6.52
N PRO A 16 -4.41 -16.54 -6.52
CA PRO A 16 -3.41 -17.19 -5.68
C PRO A 16 -3.71 -17.10 -4.17
N ASP A 17 -4.31 -16.00 -3.70
CA ASP A 17 -4.75 -15.88 -2.30
C ASP A 17 -5.92 -16.80 -1.99
N GLU A 18 -6.90 -16.96 -2.89
CA GLU A 18 -7.97 -17.94 -2.70
C GLU A 18 -7.41 -19.36 -2.67
N GLU A 19 -6.46 -19.67 -3.55
CA GLU A 19 -5.77 -20.96 -3.53
C GLU A 19 -4.99 -21.22 -2.24
N LEU A 20 -4.44 -20.17 -1.61
CA LEU A 20 -3.74 -20.26 -0.34
C LEU A 20 -4.71 -20.40 0.84
N LEU A 21 -5.72 -19.54 0.92
CA LEU A 21 -6.60 -19.41 2.08
C LEU A 21 -7.69 -20.50 2.13
N GLU A 22 -8.10 -21.01 0.97
CA GLU A 22 -9.14 -22.04 0.85
C GLU A 22 -8.55 -23.42 0.53
N ALA A 23 -7.22 -23.60 0.65
CA ALA A 23 -6.53 -24.84 0.31
C ALA A 23 -7.07 -26.08 1.06
N GLU A 24 -7.56 -25.89 2.27
CA GLU A 24 -8.09 -26.96 3.14
C GLU A 24 -9.59 -27.22 2.92
N THR A 25 -10.27 -26.41 2.11
CA THR A 25 -11.71 -26.55 1.90
C THR A 25 -12.02 -27.51 0.76
N LEU A 26 -13.08 -28.30 0.92
CA LEU A 26 -13.57 -29.22 -0.14
C LEU A 26 -14.18 -28.46 -1.33
N ALA A 27 -14.27 -27.13 -1.26
CA ALA A 27 -14.85 -26.28 -2.30
C ALA A 27 -13.83 -25.90 -3.38
N ILE A 28 -12.53 -25.92 -3.07
CA ILE A 28 -11.46 -25.48 -3.97
C ILE A 28 -10.51 -26.63 -4.30
N THR A 29 -10.16 -26.76 -5.57
CA THR A 29 -9.10 -27.67 -6.01
C THR A 29 -7.76 -26.99 -5.83
N SER A 30 -7.10 -27.21 -4.68
CA SER A 30 -5.72 -26.77 -4.44
C SER A 30 -4.77 -27.39 -5.46
N GLN A 31 -4.05 -26.58 -6.24
CA GLN A 31 -3.11 -27.05 -7.26
C GLN A 31 -1.66 -27.06 -6.74
N LEU A 32 -1.36 -26.28 -5.69
CA LEU A 32 -0.05 -26.18 -5.06
C LEU A 32 0.03 -26.92 -3.71
N SER A 33 1.23 -27.42 -3.37
CA SER A 33 1.56 -27.84 -2.01
C SER A 33 2.02 -26.64 -1.16
N ASP A 34 2.03 -26.80 0.16
CA ASP A 34 2.51 -25.74 1.06
C ASP A 34 3.99 -25.40 0.85
N ASP A 35 4.83 -26.39 0.56
CA ASP A 35 6.24 -26.15 0.19
C ASP A 35 6.34 -25.28 -1.07
N ALA A 36 5.53 -25.57 -2.10
CA ALA A 36 5.52 -24.77 -3.33
C ALA A 36 5.00 -23.34 -3.09
N ARG A 37 4.06 -23.15 -2.15
CA ARG A 37 3.60 -21.83 -1.73
C ARG A 37 4.71 -21.06 -1.01
N VAL A 38 5.43 -21.70 -0.09
CA VAL A 38 6.57 -21.09 0.62
C VAL A 38 7.66 -20.67 -0.37
N ASP A 39 8.00 -21.52 -1.33
CA ASP A 39 8.99 -21.20 -2.37
C ASP A 39 8.57 -19.97 -3.18
N ARG A 40 7.30 -19.87 -3.57
CA ARG A 40 6.78 -18.68 -4.27
C ARG A 40 6.83 -17.43 -3.40
N VAL A 41 6.43 -17.52 -2.14
CA VAL A 41 6.50 -16.39 -1.19
C VAL A 41 7.94 -15.90 -1.05
N ALA A 42 8.90 -16.81 -0.88
CA ALA A 42 10.31 -16.47 -0.77
C ALA A 42 10.83 -15.78 -2.04
N GLU A 43 10.43 -16.28 -3.21
CA GLU A 43 10.81 -15.70 -4.50
C GLU A 43 10.25 -14.28 -4.70
N GLU A 44 8.99 -14.03 -4.34
CA GLU A 44 8.41 -12.69 -4.42
C GLU A 44 9.11 -11.69 -3.51
N LEU A 45 9.41 -12.11 -2.27
CA LEU A 45 10.17 -11.28 -1.34
C LEU A 45 11.57 -10.98 -1.89
N ARG A 46 12.24 -11.97 -2.48
CA ARG A 46 13.56 -11.79 -3.08
C ARG A 46 13.51 -10.79 -4.25
N ILE A 47 12.59 -10.98 -5.20
CA ILE A 47 12.40 -10.08 -6.35
C ILE A 47 12.13 -8.65 -5.88
N GLY A 48 11.19 -8.47 -4.94
CA GLY A 48 10.86 -7.16 -4.39
C GLY A 48 12.05 -6.51 -3.68
N PHE A 49 12.81 -7.28 -2.90
CA PHE A 49 13.98 -6.76 -2.20
C PHE A 49 15.09 -6.33 -3.15
N ASP A 50 15.38 -7.14 -4.16
CA ASP A 50 16.42 -6.87 -5.15
C ASP A 50 16.04 -5.65 -6.01
N ALA A 51 14.81 -5.59 -6.50
CA ALA A 51 14.34 -4.50 -7.37
C ALA A 51 14.30 -3.15 -6.65
N LEU A 52 13.97 -3.14 -5.36
CA LEU A 52 13.84 -1.91 -4.57
C LEU A 52 15.11 -1.56 -3.78
N ALA A 53 16.17 -2.37 -3.81
CA ALA A 53 17.40 -2.17 -3.04
C ALA A 53 18.08 -0.81 -3.29
N GLY A 54 17.99 -0.29 -4.52
CA GLY A 54 18.56 0.99 -4.93
C GLY A 54 17.63 2.19 -4.77
N VAL A 55 16.37 1.98 -4.35
CA VAL A 55 15.40 3.06 -4.17
C VAL A 55 15.81 3.91 -2.98
N GLY A 56 15.90 5.22 -3.21
CA GLY A 56 16.29 6.21 -2.20
C GLY A 56 15.19 6.47 -1.17
N ARG A 57 15.02 7.73 -0.76
CA ARG A 57 13.86 8.14 0.04
C ARG A 57 12.61 7.95 -0.79
N ALA A 58 11.53 7.45 -0.17
CA ALA A 58 10.32 7.18 -0.92
C ALA A 58 9.06 7.40 -0.09
N VAL A 59 7.95 7.70 -0.76
CA VAL A 59 6.64 7.84 -0.14
C VAL A 59 5.68 6.89 -0.84
N SER A 60 4.95 6.10 -0.06
CA SER A 60 3.84 5.30 -0.58
C SER A 60 2.58 6.14 -0.58
N ILE A 61 1.93 6.27 -1.74
CA ILE A 61 0.68 7.01 -1.90
C ILE A 61 -0.44 6.02 -2.23
N PHE A 62 -1.49 6.05 -1.39
CA PHE A 62 -2.69 5.22 -1.54
C PHE A 62 -3.91 6.09 -1.82
N GLY A 63 -4.88 5.51 -2.52
CA GLY A 63 -6.17 6.15 -2.77
C GLY A 63 -7.03 5.32 -3.72
N SER A 64 -8.22 5.84 -4.02
CA SER A 64 -9.19 5.15 -4.86
C SER A 64 -8.67 4.85 -6.27
N ALA A 65 -8.79 3.60 -6.70
CA ALA A 65 -8.62 3.18 -8.10
C ALA A 65 -9.74 3.70 -9.03
N ARG A 66 -10.81 4.29 -8.46
CA ARG A 66 -12.02 4.69 -9.19
C ARG A 66 -12.11 6.20 -9.41
N THR A 67 -11.17 6.98 -8.89
CA THR A 67 -11.21 8.44 -9.02
C THR A 67 -10.97 8.85 -10.49
N PRO A 68 -11.91 9.57 -11.13
CA PRO A 68 -11.72 10.06 -12.50
C PRO A 68 -10.57 11.07 -12.62
N ALA A 69 -9.96 11.16 -13.80
CA ALA A 69 -8.83 12.06 -14.05
C ALA A 69 -9.19 13.57 -13.97
N ASP A 70 -10.46 13.92 -14.12
CA ASP A 70 -11.00 15.28 -13.99
C ASP A 70 -11.46 15.61 -12.55
N HIS A 71 -11.43 14.64 -11.63
CA HIS A 71 -11.81 14.87 -10.25
C HIS A 71 -10.75 15.69 -9.49
N PRO A 72 -11.12 16.64 -8.61
CA PRO A 72 -10.17 17.45 -7.85
C PRO A 72 -9.12 16.64 -7.09
N HIS A 73 -9.52 15.54 -6.43
CA HIS A 73 -8.58 14.64 -5.73
C HIS A 73 -7.49 14.06 -6.65
N TYR A 74 -7.77 13.82 -7.93
CA TYR A 74 -6.76 13.36 -8.87
C TYR A 74 -5.70 14.46 -9.07
N ALA A 75 -6.13 15.68 -9.37
CA ALA A 75 -5.21 16.81 -9.55
C ALA A 75 -4.38 17.09 -8.30
N GLN A 76 -5.00 17.02 -7.13
CA GLN A 76 -4.33 17.19 -5.84
C GLN A 76 -3.29 16.10 -5.57
N ALA A 77 -3.63 14.82 -5.78
CA ALA A 77 -2.69 13.71 -5.60
C ALA A 77 -1.50 13.80 -6.57
N ARG A 78 -1.74 14.21 -7.82
CA ARG A 78 -0.69 14.46 -8.81
C ARG A 78 0.23 15.61 -8.39
N ASP A 79 -0.32 16.74 -7.94
CA ASP A 79 0.49 17.88 -7.49
C ASP A 79 1.33 17.53 -6.27
N LEU A 80 0.75 16.84 -5.28
CA LEU A 80 1.46 16.40 -4.09
C LEU A 80 2.61 15.43 -4.44
N ALA A 81 2.34 14.43 -5.28
CA ALA A 81 3.37 13.49 -5.72
C ALA A 81 4.49 14.17 -6.53
N ARG A 82 4.17 15.17 -7.35
CA ARG A 82 5.18 15.99 -8.05
C ARG A 82 6.06 16.74 -7.06
N ARG A 83 5.48 17.44 -6.08
CA ARG A 83 6.23 18.17 -5.05
C ARG A 83 7.14 17.25 -4.23
N LEU A 84 6.63 16.09 -3.83
CA LEU A 84 7.44 15.06 -3.16
C LEU A 84 8.58 14.58 -4.07
N GLY A 85 8.31 14.37 -5.36
CA GLY A 85 9.33 14.02 -6.34
C GLY A 85 10.43 15.08 -6.50
N GLU A 86 10.07 16.36 -6.52
CA GLU A 86 11.01 17.50 -6.58
C GLU A 86 11.93 17.59 -5.36
N GLU A 87 11.47 17.09 -4.21
CA GLU A 87 12.25 16.93 -2.98
C GLU A 87 13.14 15.66 -2.97
N GLY A 88 13.15 14.90 -4.06
CA GLY A 88 13.97 13.71 -4.23
C GLY A 88 13.36 12.43 -3.67
N PHE A 89 12.05 12.39 -3.41
CA PHE A 89 11.37 11.17 -3.03
C PHE A 89 10.92 10.37 -4.26
N ALA A 90 11.22 9.08 -4.26
CA ALA A 90 10.53 8.12 -5.11
C ALA A 90 9.07 7.98 -4.66
N ILE A 91 8.17 7.70 -5.61
CA ILE A 91 6.75 7.49 -5.32
C ILE A 91 6.40 6.03 -5.58
N LEU A 92 5.90 5.36 -4.54
CA LEU A 92 5.37 4.00 -4.61
C LEU A 92 3.83 4.09 -4.62
N THR A 93 3.21 3.31 -5.49
CA THR A 93 1.74 3.17 -5.54
C THR A 93 1.39 1.71 -5.79
N GLY A 94 0.09 1.39 -5.76
CA GLY A 94 -0.40 0.11 -6.24
C GLY A 94 -0.36 -0.07 -7.76
N GLY A 95 -0.01 0.97 -8.52
CA GLY A 95 0.16 0.90 -9.97
C GLY A 95 -1.12 0.89 -10.80
N GLY A 96 -2.30 0.81 -10.19
CA GLY A 96 -3.58 0.86 -10.89
C GLY A 96 -4.02 2.27 -11.34
N PRO A 97 -5.27 2.42 -11.83
CA PRO A 97 -5.84 3.69 -12.26
C PRO A 97 -6.16 4.64 -11.08
N GLY A 98 -6.72 5.81 -11.41
CA GLY A 98 -7.26 6.76 -10.42
C GLY A 98 -6.17 7.47 -9.63
N ILE A 99 -6.27 7.49 -8.30
CA ILE A 99 -5.28 8.20 -7.46
C ILE A 99 -3.87 7.62 -7.60
N MET A 100 -3.75 6.30 -7.78
CA MET A 100 -2.45 5.66 -7.99
C MET A 100 -1.80 6.18 -9.27
N GLU A 101 -2.55 6.23 -10.37
CA GLU A 101 -2.12 6.83 -11.64
C GLU A 101 -1.75 8.31 -11.48
N ALA A 102 -2.57 9.09 -10.76
CA ALA A 102 -2.29 10.50 -10.49
C ALA A 102 -0.92 10.69 -9.80
N ALA A 103 -0.65 9.87 -8.77
CA ALA A 103 0.59 9.89 -8.03
C ALA A 103 1.78 9.44 -8.88
N ASN A 104 1.66 8.35 -9.64
CA ASN A 104 2.71 7.91 -10.57
C ASN A 104 3.02 8.98 -11.62
N ARG A 105 2.00 9.61 -12.17
CA ARG A 105 2.15 10.71 -13.13
C ARG A 105 2.85 11.92 -12.51
N GLY A 106 2.47 12.32 -11.30
CA GLY A 106 3.12 13.41 -10.57
C GLY A 106 4.61 13.15 -10.34
N ALA A 107 4.97 11.92 -9.97
CA ALA A 107 6.36 11.52 -9.85
C ALA A 107 7.14 11.68 -11.16
N ARG A 108 6.54 11.27 -12.29
CA ARG A 108 7.13 11.44 -13.63
C ARG A 108 7.28 12.90 -14.02
N ASP A 109 6.30 13.75 -13.71
CA ASP A 109 6.37 15.19 -13.97
C ASP A 109 7.58 15.83 -13.28
N ALA A 110 7.98 15.32 -12.11
CA ALA A 110 9.15 15.75 -11.36
C ALA A 110 10.47 15.06 -11.78
N GLY A 111 10.42 14.11 -12.72
CA GLY A 111 11.57 13.26 -13.06
C GLY A 111 11.99 12.29 -11.95
N ALA A 112 11.13 12.05 -10.96
CA ALA A 112 11.36 11.14 -9.85
C ALA A 112 11.06 9.68 -10.23
N ALA A 113 11.59 8.74 -9.44
CA ALA A 113 11.27 7.32 -9.62
C ALA A 113 9.79 7.07 -9.33
N SER A 114 9.08 6.51 -10.32
CA SER A 114 7.67 6.13 -10.25
C SER A 114 7.57 4.61 -10.22
N ILE A 115 7.12 4.05 -9.10
CA ILE A 115 7.12 2.62 -8.81
C ILE A 115 5.67 2.15 -8.65
N GLY A 116 5.33 1.06 -9.33
CA GLY A 116 4.01 0.43 -9.22
C GLY A 116 4.17 -0.97 -8.66
N LEU A 117 3.58 -1.22 -7.49
CA LEU A 117 3.51 -2.53 -6.87
C LEU A 117 2.11 -3.09 -7.13
N GLY A 118 1.91 -3.76 -8.26
CA GLY A 118 0.64 -4.38 -8.66
C GLY A 118 0.34 -5.65 -7.89
N ILE A 119 -0.92 -6.08 -7.91
CA ILE A 119 -1.34 -7.40 -7.42
C ILE A 119 -2.09 -8.13 -8.54
N ASP A 120 -1.95 -9.44 -8.62
CA ASP A 120 -2.65 -10.25 -9.61
C ASP A 120 -4.08 -10.53 -9.14
N LEU A 121 -5.05 -9.77 -9.67
CA LEU A 121 -6.48 -10.00 -9.45
C LEU A 121 -7.22 -10.18 -10.79
N PRO A 122 -8.26 -11.03 -10.84
CA PRO A 122 -9.04 -11.26 -12.06
C PRO A 122 -9.68 -10.00 -12.69
N MET A 123 -9.93 -8.99 -11.86
CA MET A 123 -10.61 -7.75 -12.25
C MET A 123 -9.69 -6.53 -12.29
N GLU A 124 -8.40 -6.67 -11.95
CA GLU A 124 -7.52 -5.51 -11.86
C GLU A 124 -7.16 -5.01 -13.25
N GLN A 125 -7.33 -3.69 -13.42
CA GLN A 125 -6.80 -3.02 -14.59
C GLN A 125 -5.29 -2.96 -14.39
N GLY A 126 -4.54 -3.52 -15.33
CA GLY A 126 -3.08 -3.61 -15.25
C GLY A 126 -2.38 -2.27 -15.01
N MET A 127 -1.05 -2.32 -14.91
CA MET A 127 -0.22 -1.18 -14.56
C MET A 127 -0.51 0.08 -15.43
N ASN A 128 -0.66 1.24 -14.78
CA ASN A 128 -0.83 2.51 -15.49
C ASN A 128 0.45 2.91 -16.25
N GLU A 129 0.28 3.75 -17.28
CA GLU A 129 1.37 4.13 -18.20
C GLU A 129 2.50 4.96 -17.56
N TRP A 130 2.26 5.52 -16.38
CA TRP A 130 3.21 6.39 -15.68
C TRP A 130 4.15 5.64 -14.75
N VAL A 131 3.93 4.34 -14.54
CA VAL A 131 4.85 3.49 -13.79
C VAL A 131 6.16 3.31 -14.57
N GLY A 132 7.29 3.48 -13.89
CA GLY A 132 8.63 3.24 -14.44
C GLY A 132 9.27 1.94 -14.00
N LEU A 133 8.99 1.54 -12.77
CA LEU A 133 9.39 0.25 -12.23
C LEU A 133 8.12 -0.53 -11.80
N PRO A 134 7.63 -1.45 -12.65
CA PRO A 134 6.52 -2.33 -12.30
C PRO A 134 7.02 -3.57 -11.56
N LEU A 135 6.36 -3.92 -10.45
CA LEU A 135 6.48 -5.20 -9.77
C LEU A 135 5.08 -5.76 -9.56
N ASN A 136 4.85 -7.01 -9.93
CA ASN A 136 3.57 -7.69 -9.72
C ASN A 136 3.74 -8.76 -8.66
N PHE A 137 2.76 -8.84 -7.77
CA PHE A 137 2.72 -9.80 -6.67
C PHE A 137 1.47 -10.66 -6.80
N HIS A 138 1.58 -11.92 -6.38
CA HIS A 138 0.48 -12.87 -6.28
C HIS A 138 -0.16 -12.79 -4.90
N TYR A 139 0.61 -12.49 -3.86
CA TYR A 139 0.14 -12.44 -2.48
C TYR A 139 0.06 -11.01 -1.96
N PHE A 140 -1.04 -10.65 -1.29
CA PHE A 140 -1.19 -9.32 -0.69
C PHE A 140 -0.11 -9.01 0.34
N PHE A 141 0.26 -10.00 1.17
CA PHE A 141 1.17 -9.76 2.29
C PHE A 141 2.63 -9.52 1.84
N THR A 142 3.09 -10.14 0.75
CA THR A 142 4.44 -9.87 0.20
C THR A 142 4.50 -8.47 -0.40
N ARG A 143 3.44 -8.04 -1.09
CA ARG A 143 3.26 -6.67 -1.60
C ARG A 143 3.28 -5.64 -0.47
N LYS A 144 2.51 -5.87 0.58
CA LYS A 144 2.41 -4.99 1.76
C LYS A 144 3.76 -4.75 2.45
N VAL A 145 4.57 -5.80 2.57
CA VAL A 145 5.96 -5.69 3.06
C VAL A 145 6.76 -4.65 2.28
N MET A 146 6.61 -4.59 0.95
CA MET A 146 7.35 -3.65 0.12
C MET A 146 6.92 -2.20 0.34
N PHE A 147 5.61 -1.95 0.47
CA PHE A 147 5.10 -0.61 0.76
C PHE A 147 5.67 -0.04 2.05
N VAL A 148 5.69 -0.83 3.13
CA VAL A 148 6.16 -0.37 4.44
C VAL A 148 7.69 -0.31 4.50
N ARG A 149 8.38 -1.32 3.96
CA ARG A 149 9.85 -1.44 4.08
C ARG A 149 10.59 -0.33 3.34
N TYR A 150 10.10 0.08 2.18
CA TYR A 150 10.80 1.01 1.28
C TYR A 150 10.29 2.44 1.35
N ALA A 151 9.18 2.70 2.05
CA ALA A 151 8.69 4.05 2.28
C ALA A 151 9.27 4.69 3.55
N SER A 152 9.33 6.01 3.54
CA SER A 152 9.57 6.87 4.70
C SER A 152 8.28 7.31 5.38
N ALA A 153 7.19 7.36 4.61
CA ALA A 153 5.88 7.83 5.05
C ALA A 153 4.79 7.27 4.14
N PHE A 154 3.57 7.24 4.66
CA PHE A 154 2.35 7.00 3.89
C PHE A 154 1.58 8.29 3.71
N VAL A 155 1.11 8.51 2.48
CA VAL A 155 0.09 9.52 2.16
C VAL A 155 -1.15 8.78 1.69
N VAL A 156 -2.26 9.02 2.37
CA VAL A 156 -3.52 8.32 2.19
C VAL A 156 -4.55 9.33 1.68
N CYS A 157 -4.69 9.38 0.37
CA CYS A 157 -5.72 10.16 -0.31
C CYS A 157 -7.08 9.43 -0.25
N PRO A 158 -8.20 10.11 -0.57
CA PRO A 158 -9.54 9.51 -0.48
C PRO A 158 -9.67 8.19 -1.24
N GLY A 159 -10.14 7.15 -0.54
CA GLY A 159 -10.09 5.78 -1.01
C GLY A 159 -11.03 4.82 -0.28
N GLY A 160 -11.17 3.61 -0.84
CA GLY A 160 -12.07 2.56 -0.33
C GLY A 160 -11.35 1.53 0.56
N PHE A 161 -11.82 0.29 0.56
CA PHE A 161 -11.30 -0.76 1.44
C PHE A 161 -9.80 -1.03 1.31
N GLY A 162 -9.25 -1.12 0.09
CA GLY A 162 -7.80 -1.32 -0.07
C GLY A 162 -6.99 -0.16 0.51
N THR A 163 -7.51 1.07 0.42
CA THR A 163 -6.86 2.25 1.03
C THR A 163 -6.93 2.21 2.55
N LEU A 164 -8.07 1.81 3.11
CA LEU A 164 -8.26 1.66 4.55
C LEU A 164 -7.41 0.53 5.14
N ASP A 165 -7.29 -0.59 4.43
CA ASP A 165 -6.44 -1.73 4.80
C ASP A 165 -4.99 -1.29 5.00
N GLU A 166 -4.39 -0.61 4.00
CA GLU A 166 -3.01 -0.12 4.10
C GLU A 166 -2.82 0.96 5.18
N MET A 167 -3.83 1.83 5.36
CA MET A 167 -3.82 2.86 6.40
C MET A 167 -3.81 2.23 7.80
N PHE A 168 -4.73 1.29 8.08
CA PHE A 168 -4.81 0.64 9.39
C PHE A 168 -3.62 -0.28 9.66
N GLU A 169 -3.08 -0.95 8.64
CA GLU A 169 -1.85 -1.72 8.79
C GLU A 169 -0.68 -0.83 9.26
N ALA A 170 -0.47 0.30 8.60
CA ALA A 170 0.57 1.25 9.02
C ALA A 170 0.31 1.80 10.43
N ALA A 171 -0.94 2.12 10.76
CA ALA A 171 -1.32 2.60 12.08
C ALA A 171 -1.00 1.56 13.16
N THR A 172 -1.35 0.29 12.96
CA THR A 172 -1.03 -0.81 13.88
C THR A 172 0.49 -1.02 14.00
N LEU A 173 1.23 -0.97 12.89
CA LEU A 173 2.70 -1.09 12.92
C LEU A 173 3.36 0.07 13.67
N ARG A 174 2.78 1.28 13.59
CA ARG A 174 3.25 2.46 14.30
C ARG A 174 2.93 2.39 15.80
N GLN A 175 1.70 2.02 16.13
CA GLN A 175 1.21 1.83 17.50
C GLN A 175 2.04 0.78 18.25
N THR A 176 2.40 -0.32 17.57
CA THR A 176 3.21 -1.41 18.13
C THR A 176 4.72 -1.18 18.00
N GLU A 177 5.14 0.02 17.59
CA GLU A 177 6.52 0.44 17.39
C GLU A 177 7.37 -0.42 16.43
N LYS A 178 6.74 -1.25 15.58
CA LYS A 178 7.42 -2.01 14.52
C LYS A 178 8.00 -1.07 13.46
N ILE A 179 7.32 0.04 13.21
CA ILE A 179 7.86 1.20 12.52
C ILE A 179 7.90 2.39 13.46
N ARG A 180 9.02 3.14 13.41
CA ARG A 180 9.27 4.31 14.25
C ARG A 180 9.53 5.50 13.35
N HIS A 181 9.06 6.68 13.75
CA HIS A 181 9.18 7.92 12.97
C HIS A 181 8.63 7.79 11.55
N PHE A 182 7.43 7.21 11.41
CA PHE A 182 6.78 6.97 10.12
C PHE A 182 5.46 7.76 10.08
N PRO A 183 5.40 8.92 9.40
CA PRO A 183 4.20 9.70 9.24
C PRO A 183 3.16 8.94 8.42
N ILE A 184 1.91 8.99 8.89
CA ILE A 184 0.74 8.47 8.16
C ILE A 184 -0.18 9.66 7.97
N VAL A 185 -0.19 10.20 6.75
CA VAL A 185 -0.87 11.45 6.44
C VAL A 185 -2.16 11.16 5.70
N LEU A 186 -3.29 11.50 6.31
CA LEU A 186 -4.60 11.48 5.70
C LEU A 186 -4.81 12.80 4.94
N TYR A 187 -4.80 12.73 3.61
CA TYR A 187 -4.88 13.91 2.74
C TYR A 187 -6.32 14.09 2.23
N GLY A 188 -6.91 15.27 2.43
CA GLY A 188 -8.32 15.54 2.13
C GLY A 188 -9.21 15.45 3.37
N SER A 189 -9.18 16.48 4.21
CA SER A 189 -9.75 16.46 5.56
C SER A 189 -11.24 16.19 5.60
N ASP A 190 -11.99 16.79 4.66
CA ASP A 190 -13.44 16.62 4.57
C ASP A 190 -13.87 15.16 4.30
N TYR A 191 -13.08 14.41 3.54
CA TYR A 191 -13.35 12.99 3.28
C TYR A 191 -13.13 12.14 4.53
N TRP A 192 -12.06 12.40 5.27
CA TRP A 192 -11.62 11.58 6.39
C TRP A 192 -12.28 11.93 7.72
N ARG A 193 -12.88 13.12 7.85
CA ARG A 193 -13.49 13.63 9.08
C ARG A 193 -14.38 12.61 9.79
N GLY A 194 -15.32 12.01 9.07
CA GLY A 194 -16.24 11.03 9.68
C GLY A 194 -15.56 9.80 10.26
N LEU A 195 -14.48 9.33 9.63
CA LEU A 195 -13.68 8.23 10.15
C LEU A 195 -12.86 8.68 11.36
N THR A 196 -12.16 9.82 11.26
CA THR A 196 -11.32 10.30 12.36
C THR A 196 -12.13 10.64 13.60
N ASP A 197 -13.35 11.16 13.45
CA ASP A 197 -14.27 11.41 14.56
C ASP A 197 -14.68 10.09 15.22
N TRP A 198 -15.00 9.05 14.42
CA TRP A 198 -15.31 7.72 14.95
C TRP A 198 -14.13 7.08 15.72
N LEU A 199 -12.91 7.26 15.23
CA LEU A 199 -11.70 6.78 15.89
C LEU A 199 -11.46 7.51 17.23
N ARG A 200 -11.70 8.82 17.28
CA ARG A 200 -11.45 9.64 18.48
C ARG A 200 -12.52 9.49 19.55
N ASP A 201 -13.77 9.31 19.15
CA ASP A 201 -14.89 9.33 20.08
C ASP A 201 -15.31 7.89 20.46
N PRO A 202 -16.08 7.12 19.66
CA PRO A 202 -16.45 5.75 19.98
C PRO A 202 -15.28 4.82 20.34
N MET A 203 -14.28 4.69 19.46
CA MET A 203 -13.23 3.68 19.61
C MET A 203 -12.36 3.94 20.84
N GLN A 204 -12.05 5.22 21.12
CA GLN A 204 -11.32 5.61 22.32
C GLN A 204 -12.19 5.52 23.58
N ALA A 205 -13.45 5.95 23.53
CA ALA A 205 -14.36 5.89 24.68
C ALA A 205 -14.62 4.46 25.15
N GLU A 206 -14.65 3.50 24.23
CA GLU A 206 -14.77 2.07 24.53
C GLU A 206 -13.43 1.41 24.95
N GLY A 207 -12.33 2.15 24.95
CA GLY A 207 -11.02 1.66 25.38
C GLY A 207 -10.34 0.71 24.38
N MET A 208 -10.72 0.77 23.10
CA MET A 208 -10.13 -0.05 22.04
C MET A 208 -8.75 0.47 21.62
N VAL A 209 -8.45 1.74 21.92
CA VAL A 209 -7.14 2.37 21.73
C VAL A 209 -6.77 3.26 22.91
N SER A 210 -5.47 3.53 23.06
CA SER A 210 -4.96 4.42 24.11
C SER A 210 -5.16 5.89 23.73
N PRO A 211 -5.26 6.81 24.72
CA PRO A 211 -5.23 8.23 24.46
C PRO A 211 -3.97 8.61 23.66
N GLY A 212 -4.15 9.25 22.51
CA GLY A 212 -3.06 9.65 21.61
C GLY A 212 -2.74 8.68 20.48
N ASP A 213 -3.29 7.46 20.46
CA ASP A 213 -3.07 6.51 19.35
C ASP A 213 -3.63 7.05 18.02
N VAL A 214 -4.74 7.79 18.06
CA VAL A 214 -5.32 8.41 16.85
C VAL A 214 -4.48 9.59 16.35
N ASP A 215 -3.66 10.18 17.22
CA ASP A 215 -2.74 11.27 16.84
C ASP A 215 -1.53 10.73 16.04
N LEU A 216 -1.40 9.41 15.88
CA LEU A 216 -0.50 8.80 14.90
C LEU A 216 -0.92 9.07 13.45
N LEU A 217 -2.17 9.49 13.23
CA LEU A 217 -2.73 9.86 11.92
C LEU A 217 -2.76 11.39 11.80
N GLU A 218 -2.01 11.92 10.84
CA GLU A 218 -1.92 13.35 10.57
C GLU A 218 -2.95 13.73 9.50
N LEU A 219 -3.94 14.56 9.84
CA LEU A 219 -4.97 15.02 8.93
C LEU A 219 -4.64 16.39 8.36
N THR A 220 -4.55 16.53 7.02
CA THR A 220 -4.25 17.83 6.40
C THR A 220 -4.78 17.93 4.97
N ASP A 221 -5.04 19.17 4.52
CA ASP A 221 -5.27 19.52 3.11
C ASP A 221 -4.08 20.26 2.49
N ASP A 222 -3.12 20.67 3.32
CA ASP A 222 -1.98 21.47 2.92
C ASP A 222 -0.83 20.55 2.44
N PRO A 223 -0.45 20.59 1.15
CA PRO A 223 0.68 19.81 0.66
C PRO A 223 2.00 20.21 1.34
N ASP A 224 2.18 21.46 1.74
CA ASP A 224 3.42 21.90 2.36
C ASP A 224 3.60 21.27 3.75
N ARG A 225 2.49 21.12 4.50
CA ARG A 225 2.46 20.33 5.74
C ARG A 225 2.84 18.86 5.53
N VAL A 226 2.42 18.25 4.40
CA VAL A 226 2.85 16.89 4.06
C VAL A 226 4.36 16.84 3.86
N LEU A 227 4.92 17.78 3.08
CA LEU A 227 6.36 17.85 2.83
C LEU A 227 7.15 18.04 4.13
N GLU A 228 6.70 18.90 5.04
CA GLU A 228 7.31 19.08 6.37
C GLU A 228 7.38 17.75 7.14
N LEU A 229 6.23 17.08 7.29
CA LEU A 229 6.13 15.82 8.03
C LEU A 229 7.06 14.74 7.47
N VAL A 230 7.19 14.66 6.15
CA VAL A 230 8.01 13.64 5.47
C VAL A 230 9.50 14.00 5.48
N ARG A 231 9.85 15.31 5.44
CA ARG A 231 11.25 15.76 5.45
C ARG A 231 11.97 15.38 6.75
N ASP A 232 11.27 15.50 7.88
CA ASP A 232 11.82 15.30 9.23
C ASP A 232 12.09 13.83 9.57
N VAL A 233 11.68 12.90 8.70
CA VAL A 233 11.94 11.47 8.89
C VAL A 233 13.38 11.12 8.53
N GLU A 234 14.14 10.68 9.53
CA GLU A 234 15.45 10.08 9.32
C GLU A 234 15.27 8.75 8.55
N HIS A 235 15.67 8.74 7.28
CA HIS A 235 15.47 7.57 6.42
C HIS A 235 16.24 6.38 6.99
N ARG A 236 15.61 5.20 7.00
CA ARG A 236 16.32 3.92 7.15
C ARG A 236 17.19 3.75 5.91
N ARG A 237 18.36 4.41 5.88
CA ARG A 237 19.33 4.27 4.79
C ARG A 237 19.56 2.78 4.56
N PRO A 238 19.59 2.30 3.31
CA PRO A 238 20.05 0.95 3.06
C PRO A 238 21.43 0.83 3.73
N ARG A 239 21.59 -0.15 4.62
CA ARG A 239 22.92 -0.53 5.08
C ARG A 239 23.70 -0.77 3.79
N ARG A 240 24.73 0.03 3.52
CA ARG A 240 25.68 -0.31 2.46
C ARG A 240 26.14 -1.72 2.78
N HIS A 241 25.77 -2.69 1.94
CA HIS A 241 26.58 -3.89 1.85
C HIS A 241 27.87 -3.39 1.22
N ASP A 242 28.86 -3.09 2.06
CA ASP A 242 30.23 -3.10 1.60
C ASP A 242 30.40 -4.48 0.97
N ALA A 243 30.46 -4.50 -0.37
CA ALA A 243 30.79 -5.70 -1.10
C ALA A 243 32.10 -6.17 -0.49
N ALA A 244 32.03 -7.32 0.20
CA ALA A 244 33.20 -7.97 0.75
C ALA A 244 34.18 -8.12 -0.41
N SER A 245 35.25 -7.32 -0.35
CA SER A 245 36.41 -7.48 -1.20
C SER A 245 37.04 -8.79 -0.75
N GLY A 246 36.81 -9.86 -1.52
CA GLY A 246 37.35 -11.19 -1.29
C GLY A 246 37.39 -11.96 -2.59
#